data_AF-A0A5R8WJ26-F1
#
_entry.id   AF-A0A5R8WJ26-F1
#
_cell.length_a   1.000
_cell.length_b   1.000
_cell.length_c   1.000
_cell.angle_alpha   90.00
_cell.angle_beta   90.00
_cell.angle_gamma   90.00
#
_symmetry.space_group_name_H-M   'P 1'
#
loop_
_entity.id
_entity.type
_entity.pdbx_description
1 polymer ?
#
loop_
_entity_poly.entity_id
_entity_poly.type
_entity_poly.pdbx_seq_one_letter_code
_entity_poly.pdbx_strand_id
1 'polypeptide(L)'
;MNQHLKSTPLADPFPPQQAYLAIELKPVDAAERHRLQALRQHVQAHTHTTDLRGLAGAVKKLLGAGYEVGCGSSHIWILRAGDTARLAIVADLLTTAYRDWFEPLPEAPATSRLSCPCPTGEPPAPSRMGG
;
A
#
# COMPACT_ATOMS: atom_id res chain seq x y z
N MET A 1 -19.25 54.69 7.93
CA MET A 1 -18.04 54.05 7.36
C MET A 1 -17.66 52.92 8.30
N ASN A 2 -18.15 51.70 8.08
CA ASN A 2 -17.82 50.55 8.93
C ASN A 2 -17.06 49.55 8.07
N GLN A 3 -15.74 49.51 8.28
CA GLN A 3 -14.84 48.56 7.64
C GLN A 3 -15.14 47.17 8.18
N HIS A 4 -15.67 46.29 7.33
CA HIS A 4 -15.77 44.87 7.62
C HIS A 4 -14.35 44.33 7.81
N LEU A 5 -14.06 43.84 9.02
CA LEU A 5 -12.85 43.09 9.32
C LEU A 5 -12.69 41.96 8.29
N LYS A 6 -11.67 42.08 7.45
CA LYS A 6 -11.20 41.05 6.54
C LYS A 6 -10.75 39.87 7.40
N SER A 7 -11.62 38.87 7.55
CA SER A 7 -11.26 37.58 8.12
C SER A 7 -10.10 37.03 7.32
N THR A 8 -8.90 37.11 7.89
CA THR A 8 -7.71 36.43 7.38
C THR A 8 -8.07 34.94 7.30
N PRO A 9 -7.89 34.25 6.16
CA PRO A 9 -7.99 32.80 6.15
C PRO A 9 -6.94 32.31 7.15
N LEU A 10 -7.41 31.75 8.26
CA LEU A 10 -6.55 31.07 9.22
C LEU A 10 -5.82 30.01 8.39
N ALA A 11 -4.50 30.18 8.22
CA ALA A 11 -3.67 29.17 7.59
C ALA A 11 -3.99 27.84 8.26
N ASP A 12 -4.34 26.85 7.44
CA ASP A 12 -4.77 25.55 7.93
C ASP A 12 -3.73 25.05 8.96
N PRO A 13 -4.14 24.78 10.23
CA PRO A 13 -3.20 24.59 11.33
C PRO A 13 -2.37 23.31 11.21
N PHE A 14 -2.70 22.44 10.24
CA PHE A 14 -1.97 21.22 9.97
C PHE A 14 -1.43 21.24 8.53
N PRO A 15 -0.13 20.97 8.32
CA PRO A 15 0.40 20.79 6.98
C PRO A 15 -0.38 19.65 6.29
N PRO A 16 -0.59 19.72 4.96
CA PRO A 16 -1.30 18.69 4.22
C PRO A 16 -0.63 17.35 4.49
N GLN A 17 -1.34 16.46 5.18
CA GLN A 17 -0.89 15.08 5.37
C GLN A 17 -0.98 14.38 4.02
N GLN A 18 -0.11 13.43 3.76
CA GLN A 18 -0.19 12.56 2.58
C GLN A 18 -0.76 11.22 3.03
N ALA A 19 -2.08 11.09 2.97
CA ALA A 19 -2.75 9.86 3.36
C ALA A 19 -2.24 8.68 2.53
N TYR A 20 -1.71 7.66 3.20
CA TYR A 20 -1.15 6.46 2.59
C TYR A 20 -1.70 5.20 3.28
N LEU A 21 -2.08 4.20 2.48
CA LEU A 21 -2.50 2.89 2.96
C LEU A 21 -1.33 1.92 2.83
N ALA A 22 -0.82 1.43 3.97
CA ALA A 22 0.13 0.33 4.02
C ALA A 22 -0.59 -0.98 4.37
N ILE A 23 -0.40 -2.00 3.54
CA ILE A 23 -0.96 -3.34 3.77
C ILE A 23 0.10 -4.19 4.46
N GLU A 24 -0.15 -4.59 5.71
CA GLU A 24 0.78 -5.32 6.57
C GLU A 24 0.62 -6.85 6.47
N LEU A 25 -0.61 -7.33 6.21
CA LEU A 25 -0.90 -8.75 6.01
C LEU A 25 -1.33 -9.02 4.58
N LYS A 26 -0.92 -10.18 4.07
CA LYS A 26 -1.33 -10.65 2.75
C LYS A 26 -2.86 -10.88 2.72
N PRO A 27 -3.54 -10.45 1.65
CA PRO A 27 -4.96 -10.74 1.47
C PRO A 27 -5.20 -12.25 1.37
N VAL A 28 -6.25 -12.75 2.03
CA VAL A 28 -6.60 -14.18 2.06
C VAL A 28 -7.29 -14.64 0.77
N ASP A 29 -7.96 -13.74 0.07
CA ASP A 29 -8.71 -14.04 -1.14
C ASP A 29 -8.73 -12.86 -2.14
N ALA A 30 -9.19 -13.14 -3.36
CA ALA A 30 -9.26 -12.14 -4.43
C ALA A 30 -10.25 -11.01 -4.14
N ALA A 31 -11.34 -11.27 -3.38
CA ALA A 31 -12.32 -10.26 -3.03
C ALA A 31 -11.76 -9.28 -1.97
N GLU A 32 -11.05 -9.79 -0.97
CA GLU A 32 -10.31 -8.98 -0.01
C GLU A 32 -9.25 -8.11 -0.71
N ARG A 33 -8.50 -8.69 -1.65
CA ARG A 33 -7.57 -7.94 -2.51
C ARG A 33 -8.27 -6.80 -3.26
N HIS A 34 -9.42 -7.05 -3.89
CA HIS A 34 -10.19 -6.01 -4.58
C HIS A 34 -10.65 -4.90 -3.63
N ARG A 35 -11.09 -5.25 -2.41
CA ARG A 35 -11.48 -4.27 -1.38
C ARG A 35 -10.30 -3.40 -0.94
N LEU A 36 -9.14 -4.01 -0.67
CA LEU A 36 -7.92 -3.29 -0.28
C LEU A 36 -7.43 -2.36 -1.41
N GLN A 37 -7.56 -2.78 -2.67
CA GLN A 37 -7.21 -1.94 -3.82
C GLN A 37 -8.17 -0.76 -3.98
N ALA A 38 -9.48 -0.97 -3.82
CA ALA A 38 -10.47 0.11 -3.83
C ALA A 38 -10.22 1.10 -2.67
N LEU A 39 -9.84 0.58 -1.50
CA LEU A 39 -9.46 1.41 -0.36
C LEU A 39 -8.22 2.25 -0.65
N ARG A 40 -7.19 1.67 -1.28
CA ARG A 40 -5.99 2.40 -1.70
C ARG A 40 -6.33 3.56 -2.63
N GLN A 41 -7.17 3.30 -3.64
CA GLN A 41 -7.64 4.34 -4.56
C GLN A 41 -8.42 5.44 -3.84
N HIS A 42 -9.25 5.07 -2.87
CA HIS A 42 -10.02 6.04 -2.08
C HIS A 42 -9.11 6.92 -1.21
N VAL A 43 -8.12 6.32 -0.54
CA VAL A 43 -7.12 7.05 0.26
C VAL A 43 -6.30 7.99 -0.63
N GLN A 44 -5.87 7.52 -1.81
CA GLN A 44 -5.16 8.36 -2.79
C GLN A 44 -6.01 9.54 -3.31
N ALA A 45 -7.31 9.33 -3.53
CA ALA A 45 -8.22 10.41 -3.91
C ALA A 45 -8.38 11.48 -2.81
N HIS A 46 -8.13 11.12 -1.55
CA HIS A 46 -8.19 12.01 -0.38
C HIS A 46 -6.80 12.26 0.22
N THR A 47 -5.75 12.20 -0.61
CA THR A 47 -4.36 12.32 -0.16
C THR A 47 -4.16 13.58 0.66
N HIS A 48 -4.66 14.74 0.21
CA HIS A 48 -4.49 16.05 0.87
C HIS A 48 -5.57 16.35 1.92
N THR A 49 -5.92 15.38 2.77
CA THR A 49 -6.86 15.63 3.86
C THR A 49 -6.15 16.25 5.06
N THR A 50 -6.82 17.21 5.70
CA THR A 50 -6.33 17.85 6.93
C THR A 50 -6.46 16.92 8.15
N ASP A 51 -7.38 15.96 8.09
CA ASP A 51 -7.69 15.05 9.20
C ASP A 51 -7.98 13.63 8.71
N LEU A 52 -7.03 12.72 8.95
CA LEU A 52 -7.17 11.32 8.57
C LEU A 52 -8.36 10.63 9.25
N ARG A 53 -8.80 11.09 10.43
CA ARG A 53 -9.89 10.46 11.18
C ARG A 53 -11.22 10.57 10.44
N GLY A 54 -11.39 11.62 9.63
CA GLY A 54 -12.51 11.76 8.70
C GLY A 54 -12.65 10.59 7.71
N LEU A 55 -11.55 9.89 7.39
CA LEU A 55 -11.57 8.74 6.48
C LEU A 55 -12.06 7.45 7.14
N ALA A 56 -12.01 7.32 8.47
CA ALA A 56 -12.29 6.06 9.16
C ALA A 56 -13.71 5.53 8.87
N GLY A 57 -14.69 6.43 8.80
CA GLY A 57 -16.07 6.08 8.46
C GLY A 57 -16.21 5.58 7.01
N ALA A 58 -15.50 6.21 6.07
CA ALA A 58 -15.50 5.79 4.67
C ALA A 58 -14.78 4.46 4.47
N VAL A 59 -13.64 4.27 5.14
CA VAL A 59 -12.87 3.02 5.18
C VAL A 59 -13.75 1.86 5.66
N LYS A 60 -14.47 2.05 6.78
CA LYS A 60 -15.38 1.04 7.32
C LYS A 60 -16.52 0.70 6.36
N LYS A 61 -17.09 1.70 5.67
CA LYS A 61 -18.14 1.48 4.66
C LYS A 61 -17.63 0.72 3.43
N LEU A 62 -16.40 0.99 2.97
CA LEU A 62 -15.79 0.31 1.83
C LEU A 62 -15.45 -1.16 2.11
N LEU A 63 -14.98 -1.45 3.32
CA LEU A 63 -14.60 -2.80 3.73
C LEU A 63 -15.79 -3.68 4.13
N GLY A 64 -16.80 -3.09 4.76
CA GLY A 64 -18.00 -3.79 5.23
C GLY A 64 -17.83 -4.45 6.60
N ALA A 65 -18.82 -5.26 7.00
CA ALA A 65 -18.94 -5.80 8.36
C ALA A 65 -17.89 -6.86 8.73
N GLY A 66 -17.12 -7.38 7.77
CA GLY A 66 -16.07 -8.38 8.01
C GLY A 66 -14.77 -7.82 8.58
N TYR A 67 -14.70 -6.52 8.84
CA TYR A 67 -13.49 -5.84 9.28
C TYR A 67 -13.77 -4.93 10.46
N GLU A 68 -12.83 -4.89 11.39
CA GLU A 68 -12.80 -3.88 12.44
C GLU A 68 -11.89 -2.76 12.01
N VAL A 69 -12.41 -1.54 12.07
CA VAL A 69 -11.68 -0.33 11.71
C VAL A 69 -11.64 0.54 12.95
N GLY A 70 -10.43 0.83 13.42
CA GLY A 70 -10.21 1.72 14.53
C GLY A 70 -9.40 2.93 14.13
N CYS A 71 -9.65 4.02 14.83
CA CYS A 71 -9.06 5.32 14.55
C CYS A 71 -8.25 5.76 15.77
N GLY A 72 -6.94 5.88 15.59
CA GLY A 72 -6.04 6.51 16.55
C GLY A 72 -5.95 8.02 16.33
N SER A 73 -5.03 8.68 17.04
CA SER A 73 -4.84 10.13 16.96
C SER A 73 -4.42 10.63 15.57
N SER A 74 -3.63 9.83 14.84
CA SER A 74 -3.07 10.19 13.53
C SER A 74 -3.00 9.03 12.53
N HIS A 75 -3.71 7.93 12.80
CA HIS A 75 -3.72 6.76 11.92
C HIS A 75 -5.01 5.96 12.07
N ILE A 76 -5.37 5.21 11.04
CA ILE A 76 -6.50 4.28 11.04
C ILE A 76 -5.95 2.88 10.88
N TRP A 77 -6.26 1.98 11.79
CA TRP A 77 -5.90 0.57 11.69
C TRP A 77 -7.11 -0.26 11.25
N ILE A 78 -6.83 -1.33 10.53
CA ILE A 78 -7.82 -2.26 9.99
C ILE A 78 -7.44 -3.68 10.44
N LEU A 79 -8.39 -4.37 11.05
CA LEU A 79 -8.31 -5.78 11.46
C LEU A 79 -9.39 -6.57 10.71
N ARG A 80 -9.18 -7.87 10.55
CA ARG A 80 -10.29 -8.78 10.17
C ARG A 80 -11.14 -9.04 11.40
N ALA A 81 -12.45 -9.22 11.21
CA ALA A 81 -13.35 -9.56 12.30
C ALA A 81 -12.91 -10.87 12.97
N GLY A 82 -12.66 -10.82 14.29
CA GLY A 82 -12.17 -11.96 15.07
C GLY A 82 -10.67 -12.20 15.03
N ASP A 83 -9.90 -11.31 14.39
CA ASP A 83 -8.44 -11.35 14.33
C ASP A 83 -7.83 -10.21 15.15
N THR A 84 -6.65 -10.43 15.73
CA THR A 84 -5.90 -9.41 16.48
C THR A 84 -4.78 -8.78 15.65
N ALA A 85 -4.46 -9.36 14.49
CA ALA A 85 -3.37 -8.93 13.64
C ALA A 85 -3.84 -7.86 12.65
N ARG A 86 -3.06 -6.78 12.55
CA ARG A 86 -3.38 -5.63 11.70
C ARG A 86 -3.25 -5.99 10.23
N LEU A 87 -4.36 -5.96 9.50
CA LEU A 87 -4.38 -6.19 8.06
C LEU A 87 -3.74 -5.04 7.29
N ALA A 88 -4.13 -3.81 7.63
CA ALA A 88 -3.64 -2.61 6.98
C ALA A 88 -3.74 -1.39 7.91
N ILE A 89 -2.98 -0.36 7.58
CA ILE A 89 -2.97 0.92 8.30
C ILE A 89 -2.98 2.08 7.31
N VAL A 90 -3.85 3.06 7.56
CA VAL A 90 -3.82 4.36 6.88
C VAL A 90 -3.11 5.34 7.79
N ALA A 91 -2.04 5.95 7.30
CA ALA A 91 -1.27 6.94 8.04
C ALA A 91 -0.63 7.93 7.06
N ASP A 92 0.00 8.97 7.60
CA ASP A 92 0.71 9.95 6.79
C ASP A 92 2.05 9.37 6.28
N LEU A 93 2.27 9.44 4.96
CA LEU A 93 3.45 8.89 4.28
C LEU A 93 4.76 9.49 4.78
N LEU A 94 4.76 10.77 5.17
CA LEU A 94 5.98 11.50 5.57
C LEU A 94 6.45 11.12 6.99
N THR A 95 5.53 10.60 7.81
CA THR A 95 5.80 10.23 9.21
C THR A 95 5.80 8.72 9.44
N THR A 96 5.50 7.93 8.41
CA THR A 96 5.20 6.50 8.56
C THR A 96 6.12 5.61 7.72
N ALA A 97 6.97 4.84 8.40
CA ALA A 97 7.83 3.81 7.80
C ALA A 97 7.18 2.41 7.83
N TYR A 98 5.96 2.24 7.29
CA TYR A 98 5.34 0.91 7.19
C TYR A 98 5.67 0.24 5.85
N ARG A 99 5.83 -1.09 5.89
CA ARG A 99 5.99 -1.93 4.69
C ARG A 99 4.63 -2.18 4.05
N ASP A 100 4.49 -1.83 2.79
CA ASP A 100 3.32 -2.17 1.99
C ASP A 100 3.56 -3.48 1.22
N TRP A 101 2.68 -4.48 1.40
CA TRP A 101 2.74 -5.73 0.62
C TRP A 101 2.46 -5.54 -0.87
N PHE A 102 1.87 -4.41 -1.26
CA PHE A 102 1.62 -4.05 -2.66
C PHE A 102 2.72 -3.19 -3.28
N GLU A 103 3.68 -2.71 -2.51
CA GLU A 103 4.89 -2.15 -3.07
C GLU A 103 5.72 -3.29 -3.67
N PRO A 104 6.21 -3.15 -4.91
CA PRO A 104 7.31 -3.98 -5.34
C PRO A 104 8.43 -3.77 -4.32
N LEU A 105 8.92 -4.87 -3.73
CA LEU A 105 10.21 -4.85 -3.03
C LEU A 105 11.16 -4.03 -3.90
N PRO A 106 11.88 -3.02 -3.36
CA PRO A 106 12.90 -2.35 -4.15
C PRO A 106 13.76 -3.46 -4.71
N GLU A 107 13.77 -3.59 -6.04
CA GLU A 107 14.54 -4.63 -6.73
C GLU A 107 15.93 -4.55 -6.12
N ALA A 108 16.30 -5.57 -5.33
CA ALA A 108 17.65 -5.66 -4.80
C ALA A 108 18.55 -5.44 -6.01
N PRO A 109 19.46 -4.45 -5.99
CA PRO A 109 20.23 -4.10 -7.17
C PRO A 109 20.79 -5.39 -7.71
N ALA A 110 20.36 -5.74 -8.94
CA ALA A 110 20.54 -7.05 -9.53
C ALA A 110 21.97 -7.47 -9.26
N THR A 111 22.14 -8.30 -8.23
CA THR A 111 23.46 -8.76 -7.87
C THR A 111 23.70 -9.79 -8.92
N SER A 112 24.39 -9.36 -9.98
CA SER A 112 24.83 -10.12 -11.13
C SER A 112 24.99 -11.58 -10.74
N ARG A 113 23.92 -12.35 -10.96
CA ARG A 113 24.02 -13.79 -11.05
C ARG A 113 24.67 -14.02 -12.41
N LEU A 114 25.98 -13.87 -12.44
CA LEU A 114 26.83 -14.68 -13.31
C LEU A 114 26.57 -16.13 -12.92
N SER A 115 25.46 -16.66 -13.43
CA SER A 115 25.15 -18.07 -13.42
C SER A 115 25.18 -18.49 -14.87
N CYS A 116 26.36 -18.95 -15.26
CA CYS A 116 26.71 -19.89 -16.32
C CYS A 116 25.68 -20.07 -17.46
N PRO A 117 26.02 -19.76 -18.72
CA PRO A 117 25.33 -20.41 -19.82
C PRO A 117 25.70 -21.90 -19.79
N CYS A 118 24.73 -22.76 -19.47
CA CYS A 118 24.79 -24.15 -19.90
C CYS A 118 24.80 -24.18 -21.44
N PRO A 119 25.77 -24.82 -22.11
CA PRO A 119 25.58 -25.16 -23.52
C PRO A 119 24.65 -26.38 -23.61
N THR A 120 23.48 -26.18 -24.21
CA THR A 120 22.54 -27.26 -24.60
C THR A 120 22.70 -27.55 -26.09
N GLY A 121 22.89 -28.84 -26.42
CA GLY A 121 22.83 -29.41 -27.79
C GLY A 121 24.18 -29.36 -28.51
N GLU A 122 24.73 -30.42 -29.11
CA GLU A 122 24.14 -31.59 -29.77
C GLU A 122 25.29 -32.60 -30.04
N PRO A 123 25.08 -33.93 -29.97
CA PRO A 123 26.10 -34.90 -30.38
C PRO A 123 26.08 -35.14 -31.91
N PRO A 124 27.20 -34.96 -32.66
CA PRO A 124 27.26 -35.42 -34.03
C PRO A 124 27.43 -36.94 -34.13
N ALA A 125 26.69 -37.51 -35.09
CA ALA A 125 26.50 -38.90 -35.45
C ALA A 125 27.78 -39.76 -35.65
N PRO A 126 27.67 -41.11 -35.60
CA PRO A 126 28.80 -42.02 -35.76
C PRO A 126 29.30 -42.11 -37.20
N SER A 127 30.58 -41.82 -37.40
CA SER A 127 31.29 -42.14 -38.65
C SER A 127 31.79 -43.57 -38.65
N ARG A 128 31.45 -44.26 -39.73
CA ARG A 128 31.74 -45.66 -40.07
C ARG A 128 32.98 -45.72 -40.98
N MET A 129 33.81 -46.76 -40.81
CA MET A 129 34.94 -47.24 -41.65
C MET A 129 36.23 -46.40 -41.67
N GLY A 130 37.43 -46.99 -41.71
CA GLY A 130 37.81 -48.39 -41.84
C GLY A 130 39.33 -48.53 -42.09
N GLY A 131 39.76 -49.76 -42.40
CA GLY A 131 41.07 -50.07 -42.99
C GLY A 131 42.15 -50.47 -42.01
#